data_AF-A0A8S2ZL98-F1
#
_entry.id   AF-A0A8S2ZL98-F1
#
_cell.length_a   1.000
_cell.length_b   1.000
_cell.length_c   1.000
_cell.angle_alpha   90.00
_cell.angle_beta   90.00
_cell.angle_gamma   90.00
#
_symmetry.space_group_name_H-M   'P 1'
#
loop_
_entity.id
_entity.type
_entity.pdbx_description
1 polymer ?
#
loop_
_entity_poly.entity_id
_entity_poly.type
_entity_poly.pdbx_seq_one_letter_code
_entity_poly.pdbx_strand_id
1 'polypeptide(L)'
;MIIHGWARNAPSLTLPENVGFHVGRNTPYKYVVVNIHYLSILKNDYSGNQLIMTRKPLTYHAGVMLGGSGRIYLQPKTNSIRTPFSCQYNGPPISIFAVRVHAHQWGRVNSLYRVRKGEISQIVKGDPQWPQSFYPLASPVDIQNNDYVMGQCVYDNTEDRVVTVGSTHRDEMCNVYSMYSYDSTIQSSNRKTMNSPPIQMCWDNAFSSIAR
;
A
#
# COMPACT_ATOMS: atom_id res chain seq x y z
N MET A 1 -4.69 3.15 -8.98
CA MET A 1 -3.56 2.35 -8.47
C MET A 1 -2.31 3.22 -8.48
N ILE A 2 -1.56 3.27 -7.36
CA ILE A 2 -0.26 3.93 -7.30
C ILE A 2 0.78 2.91 -7.75
N ILE A 3 1.48 3.15 -8.86
CA ILE A 3 2.47 2.21 -9.41
C ILE A 3 3.92 2.63 -9.14
N HIS A 4 4.11 3.87 -8.69
CA HIS A 4 5.41 4.45 -8.36
C HIS A 4 5.21 5.59 -7.37
N GLY A 5 6.18 5.77 -6.47
CA GLY A 5 6.28 6.92 -5.57
C GLY A 5 7.75 7.17 -5.31
N TRP A 6 8.19 8.40 -5.55
CA TRP A 6 9.56 8.83 -5.34
C TRP A 6 9.56 10.08 -4.45
N ALA A 7 10.46 10.09 -3.49
CA ALA A 7 10.74 11.24 -2.65
C ALA A 7 12.23 11.58 -2.74
N ARG A 8 12.59 12.83 -2.46
CA ARG A 8 13.99 13.28 -2.48
C ARG A 8 14.85 12.33 -1.62
N ASN A 9 15.94 11.84 -2.20
CA ASN A 9 16.88 10.87 -1.60
C ASN A 9 16.36 9.43 -1.47
N ALA A 10 15.19 9.10 -2.00
CA ALA A 10 14.76 7.71 -2.12
C ALA A 10 15.39 7.04 -3.34
N PRO A 11 15.77 5.76 -3.25
CA PRO A 11 16.24 5.00 -4.40
C PRO A 11 15.14 4.84 -5.44
N SER A 12 15.53 4.62 -6.70
CA SER A 12 14.59 4.25 -7.76
C SER A 12 13.89 2.92 -7.43
N LEU A 13 12.61 2.81 -7.80
CA LEU A 13 11.88 1.55 -7.72
C LEU A 13 12.35 0.61 -8.84
N THR A 14 12.95 -0.52 -8.46
CA THR A 14 13.25 -1.62 -9.37
C THR A 14 12.27 -2.76 -9.13
N LEU A 15 11.50 -3.13 -10.15
CA LEU A 15 10.64 -4.30 -10.08
C LEU A 15 11.48 -5.58 -10.16
N PRO A 16 11.08 -6.68 -9.50
CA PRO A 16 11.76 -7.96 -9.66
C PRO A 16 11.78 -8.43 -11.12
N GLU A 17 12.69 -9.34 -11.44
CA GLU A 17 12.80 -9.90 -12.79
C GLU A 17 11.48 -10.53 -13.25
N ASN A 18 11.10 -10.28 -14.51
CA ASN A 18 9.85 -10.77 -15.11
C ASN A 18 8.55 -10.35 -14.38
N VAL A 19 8.60 -9.26 -13.60
CA VAL A 19 7.43 -8.63 -12.96
C VAL A 19 7.13 -7.28 -13.61
N GLY A 20 5.85 -7.01 -13.93
CA GLY A 20 5.46 -5.69 -14.44
C GLY A 20 3.97 -5.39 -14.32
N PHE A 21 3.62 -4.11 -14.30
CA PHE A 21 2.23 -3.66 -14.30
C PHE A 21 1.63 -3.78 -15.70
N HIS A 22 0.52 -4.52 -15.82
CA HIS A 22 -0.18 -4.69 -17.10
C HIS A 22 -1.12 -3.50 -17.36
N VAL A 23 -0.80 -2.69 -18.38
CA VAL A 23 -1.53 -1.45 -18.74
C VAL A 23 -1.96 -1.47 -20.21
N GLY A 24 -2.94 -0.65 -20.57
CA GLY A 24 -3.32 -0.41 -21.97
C GLY A 24 -4.72 -0.90 -22.36
N ARG A 25 -4.92 -1.15 -23.66
CA ARG A 25 -6.26 -1.31 -24.28
C ARG A 25 -7.11 -2.43 -23.70
N ASN A 26 -6.52 -3.50 -23.17
CA ASN A 26 -7.25 -4.64 -22.63
C ASN A 26 -7.25 -4.71 -21.09
N THR A 27 -6.85 -3.64 -20.41
CA THR A 27 -6.83 -3.55 -18.94
C THR A 27 -7.67 -2.36 -18.45
N PRO A 28 -8.06 -2.26 -17.18
CA PRO A 28 -8.79 -1.09 -16.68
C PRO A 28 -7.89 0.16 -16.59
N TYR A 29 -6.58 0.01 -16.76
CA TYR A 29 -5.59 1.06 -16.62
C TYR A 29 -5.25 1.68 -17.98
N LYS A 30 -5.98 2.75 -18.35
CA LYS A 30 -5.84 3.45 -19.65
C LYS A 30 -4.90 4.65 -19.62
N TYR A 31 -4.72 5.24 -18.45
CA TYR A 31 -4.00 6.50 -18.28
C TYR A 31 -2.96 6.35 -17.17
N VAL A 32 -1.85 7.06 -17.33
CA VAL A 32 -0.89 7.31 -16.28
C VAL A 32 -1.07 8.76 -15.84
N VAL A 33 -1.30 8.97 -14.56
CA VAL A 33 -1.37 10.30 -13.96
C VAL A 33 -0.10 10.51 -13.15
N VAL A 34 0.59 11.61 -13.42
CA VAL A 34 1.78 12.02 -12.69
C VAL A 34 1.40 13.17 -11.76
N ASN A 35 1.71 13.02 -10.48
CA ASN A 35 1.55 14.07 -9.49
C ASN A 35 2.94 14.46 -8.96
N ILE A 36 3.30 15.73 -9.07
CA ILE A 36 4.61 16.27 -8.65
C ILE A 36 4.36 17.30 -7.56
N HIS A 37 5.01 17.09 -6.41
CA HIS A 37 4.90 18.00 -5.27
C HIS A 37 6.08 18.97 -5.26
N TYR A 38 5.80 20.25 -5.51
CA TYR A 38 6.80 21.32 -5.50
C TYR A 38 6.77 22.06 -4.16
N LEU A 39 7.92 22.16 -3.49
CA LEU A 39 8.08 22.98 -2.28
C LEU A 39 8.20 24.48 -2.59
N SER A 40 8.63 24.83 -3.80
CA SER A 40 8.81 26.19 -4.26
C SER A 40 8.37 26.34 -5.72
N ILE A 41 8.02 27.57 -6.10
CA ILE A 41 7.66 27.88 -7.49
C ILE A 41 8.92 27.76 -8.35
N LEU A 42 8.88 26.89 -9.35
CA LEU A 42 9.95 26.73 -10.32
C LEU A 42 9.58 27.43 -11.64
N LYS A 43 10.54 28.14 -12.23
CA LYS A 43 10.42 28.67 -13.60
C LYS A 43 11.09 27.67 -14.55
N ASN A 44 10.34 27.14 -15.51
CA ASN A 44 10.77 26.13 -16.49
C ASN A 44 11.19 24.79 -15.86
N ASP A 45 10.21 24.00 -15.43
CA ASP A 45 10.42 22.64 -14.93
C ASP A 45 9.91 21.58 -15.93
N TYR A 46 10.70 20.52 -16.11
CA TYR A 46 10.37 19.36 -16.94
C TYR A 46 10.46 18.06 -16.13
N SER A 47 10.22 18.15 -14.83
CA SER A 47 10.24 16.99 -13.94
C SER A 47 9.20 15.97 -14.39
N GLY A 48 9.54 14.69 -14.27
CA GLY A 48 8.69 13.63 -14.74
C GLY A 48 9.18 12.25 -14.33
N ASN A 49 8.55 11.23 -14.89
CA ASN A 49 8.92 9.84 -14.69
C ASN A 49 9.21 9.21 -16.06
N GLN A 50 10.32 8.48 -16.15
CA GLN A 50 10.56 7.61 -17.30
C GLN A 50 9.98 6.22 -17.01
N LEU A 51 9.14 5.73 -17.92
CA LEU A 51 8.57 4.38 -17.84
C LEU A 51 9.24 3.47 -18.85
N ILE A 52 9.78 2.34 -18.39
CA ILE A 52 10.31 1.28 -19.26
C ILE A 52 9.16 0.31 -19.55
N MET A 53 8.80 0.16 -20.83
CA MET A 53 7.66 -0.64 -21.26
C MET A 53 8.08 -1.74 -22.23
N THR A 54 7.38 -2.88 -22.19
CA THR A 54 7.54 -3.97 -23.14
C THR A 54 6.18 -4.48 -23.62
N ARG A 55 6.14 -5.00 -24.86
CA ARG A 55 4.98 -5.73 -25.38
C ARG A 55 5.08 -7.24 -25.17
N LYS A 56 6.27 -7.74 -24.78
CA LYS A 56 6.48 -9.14 -24.46
C LYS A 56 5.70 -9.45 -23.16
N PRO A 57 4.82 -10.46 -23.16
CA PRO A 57 4.16 -10.90 -21.93
C PRO A 57 5.19 -11.26 -20.86
N LEU A 58 4.98 -10.78 -19.65
CA LEU A 58 5.82 -11.10 -18.49
C LEU A 58 5.20 -12.27 -17.72
N THR A 59 6.04 -13.07 -17.09
CA THR A 59 5.61 -14.23 -16.29
C THR A 59 4.69 -13.81 -15.16
N TYR A 60 4.99 -12.67 -14.52
CA TYR A 60 4.24 -12.17 -13.38
C TYR A 60 3.68 -10.77 -13.63
N HIS A 61 2.42 -10.59 -13.26
CA HIS A 61 1.81 -9.26 -13.21
C HIS A 61 1.99 -8.65 -11.82
N ALA A 62 2.24 -7.34 -11.78
CA ALA A 62 2.31 -6.58 -10.55
C ALA A 62 0.96 -5.95 -10.20
N GLY A 63 0.69 -5.82 -8.90
CA GLY A 63 -0.45 -5.11 -8.34
C GLY A 63 -0.07 -4.40 -7.03
N VAL A 64 -1.01 -3.61 -6.50
CA VAL A 64 -0.85 -2.95 -5.20
C VAL A 64 -2.07 -3.22 -4.33
N MET A 65 -1.82 -3.78 -3.14
CA MET A 65 -2.80 -3.98 -2.08
C MET A 65 -2.73 -2.78 -1.13
N LEU A 66 -3.88 -2.27 -0.68
CA LEU A 66 -3.95 -1.16 0.26
C LEU A 66 -4.50 -1.65 1.60
N GLY A 67 -3.70 -1.59 2.65
CA GLY A 67 -4.16 -1.72 4.03
C GLY A 67 -4.26 -0.35 4.69
N GLY A 68 -5.33 -0.12 5.46
CA GLY A 68 -5.52 1.16 6.11
C GLY A 68 -6.76 1.22 6.98
N SER A 69 -6.96 2.35 7.64
CA SER A 69 -8.16 2.58 8.45
C SER A 69 -8.72 3.98 8.21
N GLY A 70 -10.05 4.04 8.08
CA GLY A 70 -10.80 5.29 8.08
C GLY A 70 -11.23 5.71 9.49
N ARG A 71 -11.13 4.81 10.48
CA ARG A 71 -11.55 5.06 11.87
C ARG A 71 -10.42 5.64 12.70
N ILE A 72 -9.90 6.78 12.25
CA ILE A 72 -8.87 7.53 12.98
C ILE A 72 -9.56 8.54 13.91
N TYR A 73 -9.30 8.40 15.20
CA TYR A 73 -9.74 9.34 16.24
C TYR A 73 -8.61 9.54 17.23
N LEU A 74 -7.86 10.64 17.08
CA LEU A 74 -6.71 10.93 17.91
C LEU A 74 -7.09 11.94 18.98
N GLN A 75 -7.16 11.49 20.24
CA GLN A 75 -7.42 12.38 21.38
C GLN A 75 -6.34 13.47 21.50
N PRO A 76 -6.67 14.69 21.95
CA PRO A 76 -5.70 15.75 22.21
C PRO A 76 -4.60 15.28 23.18
N LYS A 77 -3.37 15.77 22.99
CA LYS A 77 -2.22 15.53 23.89
C LYS A 77 -1.99 14.07 24.28
N THR A 78 -2.30 13.15 23.38
CA THR A 78 -2.24 11.71 23.65
C THR A 78 -1.25 11.03 22.71
N ASN A 79 -0.32 10.29 23.30
CA ASN A 79 0.71 9.55 22.58
C ASN A 79 0.32 8.09 22.39
N SER A 80 0.94 7.42 21.42
CA SER A 80 0.80 5.98 21.16
C SER A 80 -0.63 5.52 20.88
N ILE A 81 -1.43 6.35 20.20
CA ILE A 81 -2.77 5.98 19.76
C ILE A 81 -2.66 4.99 18.62
N ARG A 82 -3.34 3.84 18.73
CA ARG A 82 -3.27 2.74 17.76
C ARG A 82 -4.56 2.63 16.97
N THR A 83 -4.45 2.66 15.65
CA THR A 83 -5.56 2.42 14.75
C THR A 83 -5.30 1.13 13.96
N PRO A 84 -5.94 0.00 14.33
CA PRO A 84 -5.78 -1.27 13.64
C PRO A 84 -6.64 -1.37 12.37
N PHE A 85 -6.22 -2.24 11.46
CA PHE A 85 -6.99 -2.65 10.30
C PHE A 85 -6.71 -4.11 9.96
N SER A 86 -7.66 -4.78 9.32
CA SER A 86 -7.47 -6.15 8.87
C SER A 86 -8.42 -6.56 7.77
N CYS A 87 -8.02 -7.56 6.99
CA CYS A 87 -8.94 -8.30 6.15
C CYS A 87 -8.48 -9.75 5.94
N GLN A 88 -9.43 -10.62 5.63
CA GLN A 88 -9.12 -11.97 5.16
C GLN A 88 -8.87 -11.91 3.65
N TYR A 89 -7.71 -12.41 3.21
CA TYR A 89 -7.32 -12.44 1.81
C TYR A 89 -8.07 -13.54 1.06
N ASN A 90 -8.76 -13.15 -0.01
CA ASN A 90 -9.59 -14.04 -0.82
C ASN A 90 -9.14 -13.91 -2.28
N GLY A 91 -8.22 -14.76 -2.71
CA GLY A 91 -7.60 -14.61 -4.02
C GLY A 91 -6.51 -15.64 -4.31
N PRO A 92 -5.93 -15.59 -5.52
CA PRO A 92 -4.80 -16.43 -5.88
C PRO A 92 -3.56 -16.08 -5.03
N PRO A 93 -2.58 -16.98 -4.91
CA PRO A 93 -1.32 -16.67 -4.24
C PRO A 93 -0.66 -15.42 -4.82
N ILE A 94 -0.24 -14.50 -3.95
CA ILE A 94 0.51 -13.29 -4.30
C ILE A 94 1.83 -13.27 -3.52
N SER A 95 2.81 -12.54 -4.04
CA SER A 95 4.10 -12.33 -3.38
C SER A 95 4.37 -10.83 -3.20
N ILE A 96 4.29 -10.34 -1.97
CA ILE A 96 4.59 -8.94 -1.64
C ILE A 96 6.10 -8.74 -1.70
N PHE A 97 6.58 -7.78 -2.49
CA PHE A 97 8.01 -7.54 -2.68
C PHE A 97 8.45 -6.13 -2.30
N ALA A 98 7.53 -5.16 -2.20
CA ALA A 98 7.85 -3.82 -1.73
C ALA A 98 6.67 -3.19 -0.99
N VAL A 99 6.95 -2.31 -0.02
CA VAL A 99 5.92 -1.65 0.79
C VAL A 99 6.20 -0.16 0.93
N ARG A 100 5.14 0.64 0.86
CA ARG A 100 5.14 2.08 1.15
C ARG A 100 4.15 2.34 2.28
N VAL A 101 4.63 2.98 3.35
CA VAL A 101 3.77 3.47 4.42
C VAL A 101 3.46 4.95 4.21
N HIS A 102 2.28 5.39 4.65
CA HIS A 102 1.86 6.78 4.57
C HIS A 102 0.96 7.15 5.75
N ALA A 103 1.28 8.28 6.35
CA ALA A 103 0.49 9.04 7.31
C ALA A 103 0.84 10.53 7.14
N HIS A 104 0.06 11.40 7.79
CA HIS A 104 0.41 12.81 7.91
C HIS A 104 1.31 13.03 9.14
N GLN A 105 1.34 14.23 9.71
CA GLN A 105 2.39 14.68 10.64
C GLN A 105 2.42 13.96 12.01
N TRP A 106 1.33 13.34 12.45
CA TRP A 106 1.25 12.68 13.74
C TRP A 106 1.55 11.19 13.67
N GLY A 107 1.65 10.61 12.47
CA GLY A 107 2.06 9.22 12.28
C GLY A 107 3.49 8.95 12.78
N ARG A 108 3.68 7.82 13.47
CA ARG A 108 4.97 7.38 14.02
C ARG A 108 5.41 6.05 13.47
N VAL A 109 4.49 5.09 13.40
CA VAL A 109 4.80 3.74 12.92
C VAL A 109 3.59 3.16 12.24
N ASN A 110 3.76 2.69 11.01
CA ASN A 110 2.78 1.85 10.33
C ASN A 110 3.37 0.44 10.18
N SER A 111 2.61 -0.56 10.57
CA SER A 111 3.02 -1.97 10.50
C SER A 111 2.03 -2.81 9.71
N LEU A 112 2.54 -3.85 9.07
CA LEU A 112 1.75 -4.86 8.37
C LEU A 112 2.23 -6.25 8.75
N TYR A 113 1.28 -7.17 8.87
CA TYR A 113 1.46 -8.55 9.28
C TYR A 113 0.62 -9.47 8.42
N ARG A 114 1.12 -10.69 8.22
CA ARG A 114 0.35 -11.83 7.76
C ARG A 114 0.02 -12.72 8.97
N VAL A 115 -1.20 -13.22 9.06
CA VAL A 115 -1.58 -14.29 9.98
C VAL A 115 -1.99 -15.52 9.18
N ARG A 116 -1.30 -16.63 9.42
CA ARG A 116 -1.59 -17.93 8.78
C ARG A 116 -1.59 -18.99 9.86
N LYS A 117 -2.71 -19.72 10.00
CA LYS A 117 -2.85 -20.81 10.99
C LYS A 117 -2.48 -20.38 12.43
N GLY A 118 -2.81 -19.15 12.80
CA GLY A 118 -2.49 -18.58 14.13
C GLY A 118 -1.09 -17.98 14.27
N GLU A 119 -0.19 -18.19 13.30
CA GLU A 119 1.15 -17.61 13.31
C GLU A 119 1.15 -16.20 12.71
N ILE A 120 1.74 -15.24 13.42
CA ILE A 120 1.86 -13.85 13.00
C ILE A 120 3.27 -13.60 12.45
N SER A 121 3.37 -13.18 11.18
CA SER A 121 4.63 -12.79 10.53
C SER A 121 4.62 -11.31 10.18
N GLN A 122 5.60 -10.54 10.65
CA GLN A 122 5.73 -9.12 10.30
C GLN A 122 6.24 -8.97 8.86
N ILE A 123 5.51 -8.20 8.04
CA ILE A 123 5.89 -7.85 6.67
C ILE A 123 6.66 -6.53 6.67
N VAL A 124 6.12 -5.51 7.35
CA VAL A 124 6.77 -4.20 7.46
C VAL A 124 6.52 -3.58 8.83
N LYS A 125 7.49 -2.78 9.27
CA LYS A 125 7.37 -1.77 10.33
C LYS A 125 8.09 -0.53 9.81
N GLY A 126 7.34 0.45 9.34
CA GLY A 126 7.89 1.64 8.68
C GLY A 126 7.54 2.92 9.42
N ASP A 127 8.46 3.89 9.37
CA ASP A 127 8.21 5.27 9.80
C ASP A 127 7.56 6.06 8.64
N PRO A 128 6.31 6.53 8.78
CA PRO A 128 5.64 7.28 7.72
C PRO A 128 6.19 8.70 7.51
N GLN A 129 7.07 9.20 8.38
CA GLN A 129 7.76 10.48 8.21
C GLN A 129 9.02 10.37 7.35
N TRP A 130 9.51 9.15 7.08
CA TRP A 130 10.60 8.93 6.13
C TRP A 130 10.14 9.18 4.69
N PRO A 131 11.08 9.37 3.74
CA PRO A 131 10.75 9.53 2.32
C PRO A 131 9.72 8.49 1.85
N GLN A 132 8.52 8.93 1.50
CA GLN A 132 7.37 8.05 1.29
C GLN A 132 7.41 7.36 -0.09
N SER A 133 8.39 6.48 -0.28
CA SER A 133 8.60 5.65 -1.47
C SER A 133 8.27 4.19 -1.18
N PHE A 134 8.30 3.36 -2.22
CA PHE A 134 8.23 1.90 -2.04
C PHE A 134 9.60 1.37 -1.67
N TYR A 135 9.70 0.76 -0.48
CA TYR A 135 10.91 0.10 -0.01
C TYR A 135 10.83 -1.39 -0.29
N PRO A 136 11.85 -2.00 -0.92
CA PRO A 136 11.88 -3.43 -1.15
C PRO A 136 11.95 -4.19 0.18
N LEU A 137 11.32 -5.36 0.25
CA LEU A 137 11.49 -6.29 1.35
C LEU A 137 12.81 -7.05 1.18
N ALA A 138 13.41 -7.47 2.30
CA ALA A 138 14.62 -8.31 2.26
C ALA A 138 14.37 -9.65 1.55
N SER A 139 13.17 -10.19 1.70
CA SER A 139 12.65 -11.32 0.95
C SER A 139 11.17 -11.10 0.64
N PRO A 140 10.68 -11.54 -0.53
CA PRO A 140 9.26 -11.47 -0.83
C PRO A 140 8.44 -12.31 0.16
N VAL A 141 7.27 -11.81 0.54
CA VAL A 141 6.36 -12.50 1.47
C VAL A 141 5.13 -13.01 0.73
N ASP A 142 4.88 -14.31 0.80
CA ASP A 142 3.72 -14.94 0.18
C ASP A 142 2.44 -14.69 1.01
N ILE A 143 1.36 -14.32 0.33
CA ILE A 143 -0.01 -14.32 0.87
C ILE A 143 -0.83 -15.35 0.11
N GLN A 144 -1.50 -16.22 0.84
CA GLN A 144 -2.30 -17.32 0.32
C GLN A 144 -3.76 -17.10 0.66
N ASN A 145 -4.64 -17.78 -0.08
CA ASN A 145 -6.07 -17.75 0.18
C ASN A 145 -6.37 -18.11 1.65
N ASN A 146 -7.28 -17.36 2.28
CA ASN A 146 -7.67 -17.43 3.68
C ASN A 146 -6.65 -16.90 4.71
N ASP A 147 -5.47 -16.43 4.31
CA ASP A 147 -4.60 -15.69 5.23
C ASP A 147 -5.31 -14.41 5.71
N TYR A 148 -5.00 -13.97 6.92
CA TYR A 148 -5.35 -12.61 7.33
C TYR A 148 -4.18 -11.68 7.06
N VAL A 149 -4.48 -10.54 6.45
CA VAL A 149 -3.56 -9.40 6.38
C VAL A 149 -4.06 -8.39 7.39
N MET A 150 -3.21 -8.00 8.33
CA MET A 150 -3.56 -7.03 9.36
C MET A 150 -2.44 -6.04 9.58
N GLY A 151 -2.77 -4.89 10.13
CA GLY A 151 -1.79 -3.87 10.42
C GLY A 151 -2.29 -2.88 11.47
N GLN A 152 -1.41 -1.96 11.82
CA GLN A 152 -1.72 -0.89 12.75
C GLN A 152 -0.95 0.36 12.35
N CYS A 153 -1.58 1.51 12.52
CA CYS A 153 -0.93 2.81 12.49
C CYS A 153 -0.85 3.35 13.92
N VAL A 154 0.31 3.88 14.31
CA VAL A 154 0.58 4.45 15.63
C VAL A 154 0.82 5.95 15.47
N TYR A 155 0.16 6.75 16.32
CA TYR A 155 0.21 8.20 16.27
C TYR A 155 0.53 8.81 17.63
N ASP A 156 1.14 10.00 17.60
CA ASP A 156 1.22 10.90 18.75
C ASP A 156 0.54 12.22 18.40
N ASN A 157 -0.61 12.52 19.02
CA ASN A 157 -1.30 13.77 18.80
C ASN A 157 -0.83 14.84 19.79
N THR A 158 -0.06 15.80 19.29
CA THR A 158 0.49 16.92 20.06
C THR A 158 -0.44 18.14 20.09
N GLU A 159 -1.57 18.10 19.38
CA GLU A 159 -2.54 19.21 19.32
C GLU A 159 -3.44 19.26 20.56
N ASP A 160 -4.08 20.43 20.73
CA ASP A 160 -5.15 20.67 21.71
C ASP A 160 -6.54 20.26 21.19
N ARG A 161 -6.61 19.63 20.01
CA ARG A 161 -7.85 19.18 19.38
C ARG A 161 -7.79 17.73 18.96
N VAL A 162 -8.97 17.15 18.75
CA VAL A 162 -9.10 15.85 18.11
C VAL A 162 -8.62 15.96 16.65
N VAL A 163 -7.85 14.97 16.22
CA VAL A 163 -7.47 14.77 14.81
C VAL A 163 -8.18 13.53 14.28
N THR A 164 -8.83 13.66 13.12
CA THR A 164 -9.57 12.58 12.46
C THR A 164 -9.01 12.30 11.08
N VAL A 165 -9.54 11.27 10.40
CA VAL A 165 -9.16 10.97 9.03
C VAL A 165 -9.49 12.13 8.07
N GLY A 166 -8.64 12.39 7.09
CA GLY A 166 -8.90 13.38 6.05
C GLY A 166 -7.74 13.56 5.08
N SER A 167 -7.91 14.48 4.12
CA SER A 167 -6.98 14.66 3.00
C SER A 167 -6.04 15.85 3.14
N THR A 168 -6.24 16.69 4.17
CA THR A 168 -5.41 17.88 4.39
C THR A 168 -4.30 17.59 5.39
N HIS A 169 -3.27 18.44 5.41
CA HIS A 169 -2.21 18.37 6.43
C HIS A 169 -2.71 18.54 7.88
N ARG A 170 -3.97 18.97 8.07
CA ARG A 170 -4.61 19.11 9.39
C ARG A 170 -5.35 17.85 9.83
N ASP A 171 -5.50 16.89 8.93
CA ASP A 171 -6.15 15.60 9.18
C ASP A 171 -5.09 14.50 9.23
N GLU A 172 -5.50 13.25 9.42
CA GLU A 172 -4.62 12.08 9.36
C GLU A 172 -5.00 11.04 8.31
N MET A 173 -4.04 10.18 7.99
CA MET A 173 -4.23 8.99 7.16
C MET A 173 -3.50 7.77 7.75
N CYS A 174 -4.10 6.60 7.55
CA CYS A 174 -3.50 5.31 7.86
C CYS A 174 -3.41 4.50 6.57
N ASN A 175 -2.28 4.53 5.87
CA ASN A 175 -2.12 3.82 4.61
C ASN A 175 -0.84 2.96 4.61
N VAL A 176 -0.98 1.72 4.15
CA VAL A 176 0.10 0.78 3.86
C VAL A 176 -0.16 0.21 2.47
N TYR A 177 0.66 0.62 1.50
CA TYR A 177 0.60 0.14 0.13
C TYR A 177 1.61 -1.00 -0.05
N SER A 178 1.13 -2.20 -0.35
CA SER A 178 1.96 -3.38 -0.59
C SER A 178 1.97 -3.72 -2.07
N MET A 179 3.11 -3.53 -2.73
CA MET A 179 3.35 -4.02 -4.09
C MET A 179 3.55 -5.53 -4.06
N TYR A 180 2.79 -6.22 -4.90
CA TYR A 180 2.84 -7.67 -5.01
C TYR A 180 2.90 -8.13 -6.46
N SER A 181 3.37 -9.35 -6.67
CA SER A 181 3.31 -10.05 -7.95
C SER A 181 2.40 -11.27 -7.87
N TYR A 182 1.84 -11.68 -9.01
CA TYR A 182 1.07 -12.91 -9.18
C TYR A 182 1.28 -13.49 -10.57
N ASP A 183 1.08 -14.80 -10.72
CA ASP A 183 1.26 -15.51 -11.98
C ASP A 183 0.28 -14.98 -13.04
N SER A 184 0.82 -14.56 -14.18
CA SER A 184 0.06 -13.97 -15.30
C SER A 184 -0.93 -14.95 -15.95
N THR A 185 -0.70 -16.26 -15.79
CA THR A 185 -1.55 -17.33 -16.32
C THR A 185 -2.81 -17.55 -15.50
N ILE A 186 -2.87 -16.98 -14.29
CA ILE A 186 -4.06 -16.98 -13.44
C ILE A 186 -5.10 -16.06 -14.13
N GLN A 187 -5.75 -16.61 -15.16
CA GLN A 187 -6.89 -16.02 -15.83
C GLN A 187 -8.14 -16.31 -15.00
N SER A 188 -8.83 -15.22 -14.67
CA SER A 188 -10.16 -15.17 -14.07
C SER A 188 -11.11 -16.23 -14.64
N SER A 189 -11.51 -17.22 -13.83
CA SER A 189 -12.61 -18.12 -14.15
C SER A 189 -13.95 -17.39 -14.38
N ASN A 190 -14.03 -16.10 -14.08
CA ASN A 190 -15.15 -15.22 -14.41
C ASN A 190 -14.73 -14.06 -15.32
N ARG A 191 -14.88 -14.25 -16.64
CA ARG A 191 -14.67 -13.24 -17.70
C ARG A 191 -15.53 -11.97 -17.58
N LYS A 192 -16.37 -11.82 -16.54
CA LYS A 192 -17.26 -10.66 -16.36
C LYS A 192 -16.90 -9.72 -15.21
N THR A 193 -15.96 -10.07 -14.34
CA THR A 193 -15.53 -9.19 -13.25
C THR A 193 -14.08 -9.49 -12.89
N MET A 194 -13.24 -8.45 -12.91
CA MET A 194 -11.86 -8.38 -12.38
C MET A 194 -10.71 -8.57 -13.38
N ASN A 195 -10.41 -7.51 -14.14
CA ASN A 195 -9.19 -7.34 -14.94
C ASN A 195 -7.93 -6.96 -14.11
N SER A 196 -7.83 -7.54 -12.92
CA SER A 196 -6.74 -7.50 -11.94
C SER A 196 -7.31 -8.22 -10.72
N PRO A 197 -6.52 -8.86 -9.82
CA PRO A 197 -7.02 -9.14 -8.49
C PRO A 197 -7.68 -7.85 -8.00
N PRO A 198 -8.86 -7.94 -7.35
CA PRO A 198 -9.52 -6.72 -6.92
C PRO A 198 -8.49 -5.99 -6.07
N ILE A 199 -8.44 -4.66 -6.13
CA ILE A 199 -7.63 -3.92 -5.16
C ILE A 199 -8.17 -4.35 -3.81
N GLN A 200 -7.54 -5.35 -3.19
CA GLN A 200 -8.04 -5.91 -1.95
C GLN A 200 -7.66 -4.86 -0.93
N MET A 201 -8.66 -4.11 -0.52
CA MET A 201 -8.47 -3.09 0.48
C MET A 201 -8.73 -3.74 1.83
N CYS A 202 -7.71 -3.80 2.68
CA CYS A 202 -7.93 -4.16 4.08
C CYS A 202 -8.28 -2.90 4.84
N TRP A 203 -9.57 -2.75 5.17
CA TRP A 203 -10.10 -1.63 5.95
C TRP A 203 -10.62 -2.11 7.29
N ASP A 204 -10.59 -1.21 8.28
CA ASP A 204 -11.34 -1.23 9.54
C ASP A 204 -11.73 -2.63 10.08
N ASN A 205 -11.03 -3.09 11.12
CA ASN A 205 -11.28 -4.30 11.91
C ASN A 205 -12.46 -5.19 11.46
N ALA A 206 -12.19 -6.20 10.63
CA ALA A 206 -13.08 -7.35 10.46
C ALA A 206 -13.06 -8.31 11.67
N PHE A 207 -12.28 -8.01 12.72
CA PHE A 207 -12.10 -8.83 13.91
C PHE A 207 -13.24 -8.71 14.94
N SER A 208 -14.51 -8.78 14.52
CA SER A 208 -15.62 -8.94 15.47
C SER A 208 -15.86 -10.40 15.89
N SER A 209 -15.09 -11.38 15.38
CA SER A 209 -15.39 -12.81 15.56
C SER A 209 -14.25 -13.73 16.01
N ILE A 210 -13.04 -13.24 16.31
CA ILE A 210 -11.89 -14.09 16.71
C ILE A 210 -11.46 -13.83 18.18
N ALA A 211 -12.16 -12.96 18.89
CA ALA A 211 -12.04 -12.81 20.34
C ALA A 211 -13.30 -13.39 21.03
N ARG A 212 -13.45 -14.71 20.99
CA ARG A 212 -14.18 -15.51 21.97
C ARG A 212 -13.40 -16.78 22.23
#